data_AF-A0A4R7JUC8-F1
#
_entry.id   AF-A0A4R7JUC8-F1
#
_cell.length_a   1.000
_cell.length_b   1.000
_cell.length_c   1.000
_cell.angle_alpha   90.00
_cell.angle_beta   90.00
_cell.angle_gamma   90.00
#
_symmetry.space_group_name_H-M   'P 1'
#
loop_
_entity.id
_entity.type
_entity.pdbx_description
1 polymer ?
#
loop_
_entity_poly.entity_id
_entity_poly.type
_entity_poly.pdbx_seq_one_letter_code
_entity_poly.pdbx_strand_id
1 'polypeptide(L)'
;MELIKLKVREHNSKGSNATLITDKFIESCTKLDASIFESLIDEDQYFENKDKYEFLSFLKAQFDHAKKIGLDKTIVGYGSCGACQVGCRTHEFFGADGKIRFAYLINQKDGEVKDIFNCNASSGWFKK
;
A
#
# COMPACT_ATOMS: atom_id res chain seq x y z
N MET A 1 -27.88 -17.14 20.67
CA MET A 1 -27.70 -16.44 19.38
C MET A 1 -26.62 -15.40 19.63
N GLU A 2 -25.37 -15.73 19.30
CA GLU A 2 -24.25 -14.81 19.51
C GLU A 2 -24.30 -13.68 18.49
N LEU A 3 -24.21 -12.45 19.00
CA LEU A 3 -24.07 -11.24 18.19
C LEU A 3 -22.73 -11.33 17.46
N ILE A 4 -22.78 -11.27 16.12
CA ILE A 4 -21.61 -11.07 15.27
C ILE A 4 -20.92 -9.79 15.77
N LYS A 5 -19.81 -9.93 16.49
CA LYS A 5 -18.92 -8.81 16.80
C LYS A 5 -18.40 -8.30 15.46
N LEU A 6 -19.00 -7.23 14.95
CA LEU A 6 -18.41 -6.39 13.90
C LEU A 6 -16.99 -6.06 14.38
N LYS A 7 -15.97 -6.65 13.73
CA LYS A 7 -14.58 -6.31 14.01
C LYS A 7 -14.45 -4.80 13.80
N VAL A 8 -14.38 -4.06 14.90
CA VAL A 8 -14.06 -2.65 14.88
C VAL A 8 -12.69 -2.55 14.25
N ARG A 9 -12.55 -1.78 13.16
CA ARG A 9 -11.23 -1.54 12.56
C ARG A 9 -10.40 -0.79 13.59
N GLU A 10 -9.45 -1.47 14.21
CA GLU A 10 -8.51 -0.80 15.10
C GLU A 10 -7.54 0.04 14.27
N HIS A 11 -7.06 1.11 14.89
CA HIS A 11 -6.14 2.02 14.23
C HIS A 11 -4.74 1.37 14.18
N ASN A 12 -4.13 1.29 12.99
CA ASN A 12 -2.96 0.41 12.81
C ASN A 12 -1.63 0.95 13.39
N SER A 13 -1.49 2.24 13.74
CA SER A 13 -0.21 2.73 14.32
C SER A 13 -0.31 4.13 14.93
N LYS A 14 0.69 4.56 15.73
CA LYS A 14 0.81 5.94 16.28
C LYS A 14 2.24 6.49 16.18
N GLY A 15 2.38 7.80 15.92
CA GLY A 15 3.63 8.55 16.08
C GLY A 15 4.78 8.04 15.21
N SER A 16 5.96 7.83 15.80
CA SER A 16 7.16 7.31 15.11
C SER A 16 6.91 5.98 14.39
N ASN A 17 5.97 5.17 14.85
CA ASN A 17 5.62 3.91 14.22
C ASN A 17 4.86 4.12 12.90
N ALA A 18 4.07 5.18 12.76
CA ALA A 18 3.36 5.47 11.51
C ALA A 18 4.31 5.86 10.37
N THR A 19 5.32 6.68 10.69
CA THR A 19 6.41 7.00 9.75
C THR A 19 7.16 5.74 9.37
N LEU A 20 7.57 4.93 10.35
CA LEU A 20 8.28 3.67 10.09
C LEU A 20 7.48 2.72 9.18
N ILE A 21 6.19 2.50 9.48
CA ILE A 21 5.29 1.66 8.68
C ILE A 21 5.19 2.19 7.25
N THR A 22 5.08 3.50 7.09
CA THR A 22 4.98 4.13 5.77
C THR A 22 6.27 3.97 4.97
N ASP A 23 7.41 4.25 5.58
CA ASP A 23 8.73 4.12 4.94
C ASP A 23 9.00 2.68 4.55
N LYS A 24 8.64 1.72 5.42
CA LYS A 24 8.85 0.30 5.17
C LYS A 24 7.86 -0.29 4.17
N PHE A 25 6.64 0.24 4.12
CA PHE A 25 5.71 -0.08 3.05
C PHE A 25 6.19 0.44 1.68
N ILE A 26 6.73 1.65 1.63
CA ILE A 26 7.34 2.18 0.40
C ILE A 26 8.57 1.34 0.03
N GLU A 27 9.42 0.98 1.00
CA GLU A 27 10.58 0.13 0.79
C GLU A 27 10.20 -1.26 0.25
N SER A 28 9.15 -1.89 0.79
CA SER A 28 8.65 -3.19 0.30
C SER A 28 8.19 -3.10 -1.15
N CYS A 29 7.50 -2.02 -1.52
CA CYS A 29 7.06 -1.74 -2.89
C CYS A 29 8.24 -1.44 -3.84
N THR A 30 9.24 -0.68 -3.38
CA THR A 30 10.45 -0.37 -4.15
C THR A 30 11.29 -1.62 -4.41
N LYS A 31 11.46 -2.48 -3.40
CA LYS A 31 12.26 -3.72 -3.49
C LYS A 31 11.47 -4.94 -3.98
N LEU A 32 10.16 -4.78 -4.19
CA LEU A 32 9.25 -5.88 -4.55
C LEU A 32 9.33 -7.05 -3.55
N ASP A 33 9.39 -6.73 -2.26
CA ASP A 33 9.58 -7.68 -1.17
C ASP A 33 8.62 -7.39 0.00
N ALA A 34 7.54 -8.15 0.07
CA ALA A 34 6.49 -7.98 1.08
C ALA A 34 6.97 -8.33 2.50
N SER A 35 8.04 -9.12 2.66
CA SER A 35 8.54 -9.53 3.98
C SER A 35 9.05 -8.34 4.81
N ILE A 36 9.48 -7.27 4.14
CA ILE A 36 9.91 -6.00 4.77
C ILE A 36 8.76 -5.33 5.52
N PHE A 37 7.53 -5.48 5.02
CA PHE A 37 6.33 -4.90 5.61
C PHE A 37 5.65 -5.85 6.60
N GLU A 38 5.71 -7.16 6.34
CA GLU A 38 5.08 -8.20 7.16
C GLU A 38 5.44 -8.13 8.64
N SER A 39 6.69 -7.81 8.98
CA SER A 39 7.16 -7.76 10.36
C SER A 39 6.68 -6.53 11.14
N LEU A 40 5.98 -5.59 10.49
CA LEU A 40 5.57 -4.31 11.06
C LEU A 40 4.07 -4.19 11.28
N ILE A 41 3.31 -5.19 10.86
CA ILE A 41 1.86 -5.23 10.97
C ILE A 41 1.42 -6.45 11.77
N ASP A 42 0.46 -6.25 12.66
CA ASP A 42 -0.11 -7.30 13.50
C ASP A 42 -1.24 -8.05 12.76
N GLU A 43 -1.59 -9.26 13.21
CA GLU A 43 -2.60 -10.11 12.55
C GLU A 43 -4.03 -9.53 12.62
N ASP A 44 -4.30 -8.65 13.58
CA ASP A 44 -5.57 -7.96 13.78
C ASP A 44 -5.67 -6.65 12.99
N GLN A 45 -4.63 -6.25 12.26
CA GLN A 45 -4.63 -5.07 11.40
C GLN A 45 -5.28 -5.34 10.05
N TYR A 46 -6.00 -4.34 9.55
CA TYR A 46 -6.68 -4.39 8.27
C TYR A 46 -6.20 -3.28 7.35
N PHE A 47 -6.00 -3.63 6.08
CA PHE A 47 -5.71 -2.70 4.99
C PHE A 47 -6.57 -3.04 3.79
N GLU A 48 -7.24 -2.05 3.20
CA GLU A 48 -8.16 -2.23 2.07
C GLU A 48 -9.25 -3.30 2.35
N ASN A 49 -9.74 -3.36 3.59
CA ASN A 49 -10.68 -4.37 4.09
C ASN A 49 -10.15 -5.82 4.04
N LYS A 50 -8.84 -6.01 3.89
CA LYS A 50 -8.15 -7.29 3.93
C LYS A 50 -7.49 -7.46 5.28
N ASP A 51 -7.51 -8.67 5.83
CA ASP A 51 -6.63 -8.97 6.97
C ASP A 51 -5.16 -8.95 6.56
N LYS A 52 -4.25 -9.06 7.53
CA LYS A 52 -2.80 -9.09 7.32
C LYS A 52 -2.39 -10.05 6.19
N TYR A 53 -2.84 -11.30 6.21
CA TYR A 53 -2.37 -12.32 5.29
C TYR A 53 -2.96 -12.13 3.89
N GLU A 54 -4.23 -11.73 3.80
CA GLU A 54 -4.88 -11.37 2.54
C GLU A 54 -4.17 -10.17 1.87
N PHE A 55 -3.82 -9.15 2.65
CA PHE A 55 -3.12 -7.97 2.15
C PHE A 55 -1.69 -8.32 1.70
N LEU A 56 -0.93 -9.08 2.50
CA LEU A 56 0.42 -9.53 2.13
C LEU A 56 0.41 -10.43 0.89
N SER A 57 -0.56 -11.33 0.76
CA SER A 57 -0.73 -12.16 -0.43
C SER A 57 -1.02 -11.31 -1.67
N PHE A 58 -1.86 -10.27 -1.52
CA PHE A 58 -2.14 -9.32 -2.59
C PHE A 58 -0.91 -8.51 -3.03
N LEU A 59 -0.10 -8.03 -2.08
CA LEU A 59 1.17 -7.38 -2.37
C LEU A 59 2.12 -8.33 -3.10
N LYS A 60 2.28 -9.54 -2.57
CA LYS A 60 3.16 -10.56 -3.17
C LYS A 60 2.77 -10.87 -4.60
N ALA A 61 1.47 -11.02 -4.90
CA ALA A 61 1.00 -11.27 -6.26
C ALA A 61 1.36 -10.12 -7.23
N GLN A 62 1.21 -8.87 -6.80
CA GLN A 62 1.62 -7.71 -7.60
C GLN A 62 3.14 -7.65 -7.80
N PHE A 63 3.91 -7.94 -6.75
CA PHE A 63 5.37 -7.94 -6.81
C PHE A 63 5.90 -9.07 -7.69
N ASP A 64 5.34 -10.27 -7.58
CA ASP A 64 5.66 -11.41 -8.44
C ASP A 64 5.31 -11.11 -9.90
N HIS A 65 4.19 -10.42 -10.17
CA HIS A 65 3.86 -9.98 -11.52
C HIS A 65 4.89 -8.99 -12.07
N ALA A 66 5.27 -7.98 -11.30
CA ALA A 66 6.31 -7.02 -11.68
C ALA A 66 7.65 -7.73 -11.97
N LYS A 67 8.06 -8.69 -11.13
CA LYS A 67 9.27 -9.50 -11.35
C LYS A 67 9.17 -10.36 -12.62
N LYS A 68 8.01 -10.97 -12.88
CA LYS A 68 7.78 -11.79 -14.08
C LYS A 68 7.93 -11.01 -15.39
N ILE A 69 7.63 -9.70 -15.37
CA ILE A 69 7.84 -8.82 -16.53
C ILE A 69 9.24 -8.16 -16.53
N GLY A 70 10.17 -8.64 -15.70
CA GLY A 70 11.58 -8.28 -15.72
C GLY A 70 11.99 -7.12 -14.80
N LEU A 71 11.18 -6.73 -13.81
CA LEU A 71 11.56 -5.69 -12.85
C LEU A 71 12.24 -6.31 -11.62
N ASP A 72 13.46 -5.87 -11.33
CA ASP A 72 14.14 -6.17 -10.06
C ASP A 72 13.73 -5.20 -8.93
N LYS A 73 13.29 -4.01 -9.31
CA LYS A 73 12.84 -2.94 -8.41
C LYS A 73 11.88 -1.98 -9.11
N THR A 74 11.22 -1.13 -8.34
CA THR A 74 10.47 0.02 -8.85
C THR A 74 11.12 1.34 -8.43
N ILE A 75 10.74 2.41 -9.11
CA ILE A 75 11.10 3.79 -8.75
C ILE A 75 9.85 4.44 -8.18
N VAL A 76 9.95 5.01 -6.97
CA VAL A 76 8.83 5.72 -6.36
C VAL A 76 8.71 7.14 -6.92
N GLY A 77 7.49 7.53 -7.27
CA GLY A 77 7.08 8.89 -7.57
C GLY A 77 5.76 9.21 -6.88
N TYR A 78 5.22 10.39 -7.16
CA TYR A 78 4.01 10.88 -6.52
C TYR A 78 2.99 11.38 -7.53
N GLY A 79 1.73 11.15 -7.21
CA GLY A 79 0.61 11.66 -7.97
C GLY A 79 -0.57 12.01 -7.09
N SER A 80 -1.74 12.07 -7.72
CA SER A 80 -3.01 12.24 -7.03
C SER A 80 -4.03 11.19 -7.49
N CYS A 81 -4.88 10.74 -6.57
CA CYS A 81 -5.98 9.86 -6.88
C CYS A 81 -7.07 10.63 -7.66
N GLY A 82 -7.58 10.04 -8.75
CA GLY A 82 -8.62 10.63 -9.61
C GLY A 82 -10.04 10.11 -9.36
N ALA A 83 -10.25 9.18 -8.43
CA ALA A 83 -11.56 8.54 -8.21
C ALA A 83 -11.97 8.41 -6.74
N CYS A 84 -11.42 7.45 -6.00
CA CYS A 84 -11.91 7.09 -4.66
C CYS A 84 -11.66 8.15 -3.58
N GLN A 85 -10.50 8.82 -3.66
CA GLN A 85 -10.05 9.87 -2.75
C GLN A 85 -9.50 11.02 -3.58
N VAL A 86 -10.38 11.68 -4.35
CA VAL A 86 -9.99 12.65 -5.38
C VAL A 86 -9.03 13.71 -4.83
N GLY A 87 -7.89 13.90 -5.49
CA GLY A 87 -6.87 14.89 -5.13
C GLY A 87 -5.92 14.45 -4.02
N CYS A 88 -6.20 13.38 -3.28
CA CYS A 88 -5.29 12.87 -2.25
C CYS A 88 -4.01 12.31 -2.89
N ARG A 89 -2.88 12.51 -2.19
CA ARG A 89 -1.57 12.06 -2.64
C ARG A 89 -1.52 10.54 -2.77
N THR A 90 -0.95 10.07 -3.86
CA THR A 90 -0.62 8.67 -4.12
C THR A 90 0.88 8.48 -4.24
N HIS A 91 1.36 7.31 -3.82
CA HIS A 91 2.70 6.81 -4.06
C HIS A 91 2.63 5.92 -5.29
N GLU A 92 3.32 6.31 -6.34
CA GLU A 92 3.28 5.66 -7.66
C GLU A 92 4.60 4.91 -7.87
N PHE A 93 4.52 3.64 -8.27
CA PHE A 93 5.70 2.79 -8.41
C PHE A 93 5.92 2.46 -9.89
N PHE A 94 7.01 2.95 -10.44
CA PHE A 94 7.33 2.90 -11.87
C PHE A 94 8.36 1.84 -12.19
N GLY A 95 8.27 1.27 -13.39
CA GLY A 95 9.39 0.57 -14.02
C GLY A 95 10.43 1.55 -14.55
N ALA A 96 11.60 1.03 -14.91
CA ALA A 96 12.66 1.83 -15.55
C ALA A 96 12.24 2.40 -16.93
N ASP A 97 11.19 1.84 -17.54
CA ASP A 97 10.54 2.33 -18.75
C ASP A 97 9.63 3.54 -18.53
N GLY A 98 9.58 4.08 -17.31
CA GLY A 98 8.75 5.23 -16.95
C GLY A 98 7.26 4.93 -16.82
N LYS A 99 6.85 3.67 -17.01
CA LYS A 99 5.46 3.25 -16.87
C LYS A 99 5.16 2.83 -15.44
N ILE A 100 4.03 3.29 -14.92
CA ILE A 100 3.54 2.88 -13.61
C ILE A 100 3.21 1.37 -13.60
N ARG A 101 3.39 0.71 -12.46
CA ARG A 101 3.09 -0.71 -12.23
C ARG A 101 1.97 -0.89 -11.24
N PHE A 102 1.99 -0.09 -10.18
CA PHE A 102 0.97 -0.03 -9.15
C PHE A 102 1.11 1.29 -8.41
N ALA A 103 0.07 1.69 -7.70
CA ALA A 103 0.08 2.88 -6.87
C ALA A 103 -0.71 2.64 -5.58
N TYR A 104 -0.36 3.37 -4.52
CA TYR A 104 -1.04 3.29 -3.24
C TYR A 104 -1.33 4.65 -2.65
N LEU A 105 -2.46 4.76 -1.97
CA LEU A 105 -2.77 5.87 -1.08
C LEU A 105 -2.55 5.39 0.36
N ILE A 106 -1.64 6.03 1.07
CA ILE A 106 -1.38 5.76 2.48
C ILE A 106 -2.17 6.79 3.29
N ASN A 107 -3.26 6.35 3.89
CA ASN A 107 -4.17 7.23 4.62
C ASN A 107 -3.63 7.43 6.04
N GLN A 108 -2.92 8.53 6.24
CA GLN A 108 -2.48 8.95 7.56
C GLN A 108 -3.41 10.00 8.15
N LYS A 109 -3.85 9.80 9.40
CA LYS A 109 -4.60 10.80 10.18
C LYS A 109 -4.05 10.84 11.60
N ASP A 110 -3.82 12.04 12.14
CA ASP A 110 -3.34 12.25 13.51
C ASP A 110 -2.05 11.49 13.85
N GLY A 111 -1.15 11.33 12.87
CA GLY A 111 0.09 10.57 13.03
C GLY A 111 -0.13 9.05 13.11
N GLU A 112 -1.25 8.55 12.59
CA GLU A 112 -1.59 7.13 12.54
C GLU A 112 -1.81 6.67 11.09
N VAL A 113 -1.26 5.52 10.69
CA VAL A 113 -1.65 4.88 9.43
C VAL A 113 -3.00 4.22 9.66
N LYS A 114 -4.05 4.75 9.05
CA LYS A 114 -5.41 4.20 9.17
C LYS A 114 -5.64 3.07 8.18
N ASP A 115 -5.11 3.24 6.98
CA ASP A 115 -5.35 2.33 5.87
C ASP A 115 -4.32 2.57 4.76
N ILE A 116 -4.16 1.57 3.89
CA ILE A 116 -3.33 1.61 2.71
C ILE A 116 -4.16 1.04 1.56
N PHE A 117 -4.51 1.88 0.60
CA PHE A 117 -5.41 1.52 -0.50
C PHE A 117 -4.64 1.38 -1.79
N ASN A 118 -4.92 0.34 -2.59
CA ASN A 118 -4.43 0.30 -3.96
C ASN A 118 -5.17 1.35 -4.80
N CYS A 119 -4.43 2.14 -5.57
CA CYS A 119 -4.97 3.21 -6.40
C CYS A 119 -4.82 2.90 -7.89
N ASN A 120 -5.90 2.44 -8.51
CA ASN A 120 -5.97 2.18 -9.95
C ASN A 120 -6.30 3.42 -10.80
N ALA A 121 -6.56 4.56 -10.17
CA ALA A 121 -6.93 5.83 -10.81
C ALA A 121 -5.98 6.98 -10.45
N SER A 122 -4.74 6.64 -10.08
CA SER A 122 -3.67 7.61 -9.83
C SER A 122 -3.28 8.37 -11.11
N SER A 123 -2.91 9.65 -10.97
CA SER A 123 -2.54 10.52 -12.09
C SER A 123 -1.43 9.96 -13.01
N GLY A 124 -0.50 9.18 -12.46
CA GLY A 124 0.60 8.55 -13.19
C GLY A 124 0.16 7.47 -14.18
N TRP A 125 -1.03 6.88 -14.01
CA TRP A 125 -1.61 5.97 -15.01
C TRP A 125 -1.93 6.65 -16.35
N PHE A 126 -2.03 7.98 -16.35
CA PHE A 126 -2.41 8.77 -17.52
C PHE A 126 -1.26 9.60 -18.09
N LYS A 127 -0.05 9.50 -17.51
CA LYS A 127 1.15 10.14 -18.06
C LYS A 127 1.60 9.36 -19.30
N LYS A 128 1.72 10.07 -20.43
CA LYS A 128 2.18 9.54 -21.72
C LYS A 128 3.69 9.44 -21.77
#